data_AF-A0A1T4VEK5-F1
#
_entry.id   AF-A0A1T4VEK5-F1
#
_cell.length_a   1.000
_cell.length_b   1.000
_cell.length_c   1.000
_cell.angle_alpha   90.00
_cell.angle_beta   90.00
_cell.angle_gamma   90.00
#
_symmetry.space_group_name_H-M   'P 1'
#
loop_
_entity.id
_entity.type
_entity.pdbx_description
1 polymer ?
#
loop_
_entity_poly.entity_id
_entity_poly.type
_entity_poly.pdbx_seq_one_letter_code
_entity_poly.pdbx_strand_id
1 'polypeptide(L)' 'MDIHVLHQQGQSIRRIAKTLGVSRNTVRVYLRNKDRLPVYPERQSRPSKLDPYYDYL' A
#
# COMPACT_ATOMS: atom_id res chain seq x y z
N MET A 1 7.06 7.19 -13.90
CA MET A 1 7.71 5.89 -14.14
C MET A 1 7.01 4.88 -13.27
N ASP A 2 6.42 3.84 -13.86
CA ASP A 2 5.60 2.87 -13.12
C ASP A 2 6.40 1.63 -12.75
N ILE A 3 6.13 1.08 -11.56
CA ILE A 3 6.78 -0.13 -11.04
C ILE A 3 6.64 -1.32 -12.02
N HIS A 4 5.46 -1.47 -12.63
CA HIS A 4 5.16 -2.57 -13.54
C HIS A 4 5.91 -2.48 -14.87
N VAL A 5 6.02 -1.28 -15.44
CA VAL A 5 6.74 -1.02 -16.69
C VAL A 5 8.22 -1.32 -16.50
N LEU A 6 8.82 -0.82 -15.41
CA LEU A 6 10.24 -1.07 -15.13
C LEU A 6 10.54 -2.56 -14.90
N HIS A 7 9.60 -3.29 -14.28
CA HIS A 7 9.76 -4.73 -14.10
C HIS A 7 9.60 -5.51 -15.41
N GLN A 8 8.69 -5.11 -16.31
CA GLN A 8 8.56 -5.69 -17.65
C GLN A 8 9.82 -5.44 -18.50
N GLN A 9 10.52 -4.32 -18.28
CA GLN A 9 11.82 -4.03 -18.89
C GLN A 9 12.99 -4.86 -18.31
N GLY A 10 12.72 -5.80 -17.40
CA GLY A 10 13.73 -6.69 -16.81
C GLY A 10 14.54 -6.07 -15.66
N GLN A 11 14.11 -4.91 -15.13
CA GLN A 11 14.84 -4.29 -14.01
C GLN A 11 14.58 -5.06 -12.71
N SER A 12 15.64 -5.25 -11.92
CA SER A 12 15.51 -5.91 -10.62
C SER A 12 14.74 -5.05 -9.62
N ILE A 13 14.08 -5.69 -8.65
CA ILE A 13 13.33 -5.02 -7.57
C ILE A 13 14.19 -3.98 -6.85
N ARG A 14 15.47 -4.29 -6.60
CA ARG A 14 16.42 -3.35 -5.96
C ARG A 14 16.68 -2.13 -6.83
N ARG A 15 16.81 -2.31 -8.14
CA ARG A 15 17.02 -1.21 -9.07
C ARG A 15 15.78 -0.32 -9.11
N ILE A 16 14.60 -0.90 -9.30
CA ILE A 16 13.31 -0.18 -9.30
C ILE A 16 13.13 0.64 -8.02
N ALA A 17 13.40 0.03 -6.85
CA ALA A 17 13.33 0.71 -5.56
C ALA A 17 14.27 1.94 -5.49
N LYS A 18 15.51 1.80 -5.97
CA LYS A 18 16.48 2.90 -6.02
C LYS A 18 16.05 4.00 -7.00
N THR A 19 15.54 3.64 -8.18
CA THR A 19 15.12 4.60 -9.20
C THR A 19 13.90 5.41 -8.77
N LEU A 20 12.96 4.79 -8.06
CA LEU A 20 11.70 5.41 -7.61
C LEU A 20 11.77 5.98 -6.18
N GLY A 21 12.85 5.73 -5.44
CA GLY A 21 12.97 6.18 -4.05
C GLY A 21 12.01 5.49 -3.07
N VAL A 22 11.44 4.34 -3.42
CA VAL A 22 10.50 3.59 -2.58
C VAL A 22 11.15 2.36 -1.97
N SER A 23 10.55 1.83 -0.90
CA SER A 23 11.07 0.61 -0.30
C SER A 23 10.95 -0.59 -1.25
N ARG A 24 11.91 -1.50 -1.18
CA ARG A 24 11.85 -2.81 -1.86
C ARG A 24 10.57 -3.61 -1.55
N ASN A 25 9.99 -3.40 -0.36
CA ASN A 25 8.75 -4.05 0.05
C ASN A 25 7.55 -3.47 -0.71
N THR A 26 7.53 -2.15 -0.91
CA THR A 26 6.52 -1.47 -1.73
C THR A 26 6.54 -2.01 -3.16
N VAL A 27 7.72 -2.07 -3.79
CA VAL A 27 7.88 -2.66 -5.13
C VAL A 27 7.37 -4.10 -5.16
N ARG A 28 7.74 -4.94 -4.19
CA ARG A 28 7.28 -6.34 -4.13
C ARG A 28 5.76 -6.45 -4.00
N VAL A 29 5.15 -5.66 -3.11
CA VAL A 29 3.70 -5.66 -2.89
C VAL A 29 2.97 -5.25 -4.16
N TYR A 30 3.43 -4.18 -4.82
CA TYR A 30 2.84 -3.71 -6.07
C TYR A 30 2.96 -4.76 -7.18
N LEU A 31 4.14 -5.38 -7.37
CA LEU A 31 4.32 -6.43 -8.38
C LEU A 31 3.45 -7.66 -8.14
N ARG A 32 3.21 -8.04 -6.88
CA ARG A 32 2.36 -9.19 -6.52
C ARG A 32 0.87 -8.90 -6.69
N ASN A 33 0.46 -7.67 -6.41
CA ASN A 33 -0.93 -7.23 -6.43
C ASN A 33 -1.22 -6.41 -7.69
N LYS A 34 -0.89 -6.95 -8.87
CA LYS A 34 -1.00 -6.24 -10.16
C LYS A 34 -2.41 -5.69 -10.43
N ASP A 35 -3.43 -6.43 -10.00
CA ASP A 35 -4.85 -6.11 -10.22
C ASP A 35 -5.50 -5.41 -9.02
N ARG A 36 -4.82 -5.38 -7.88
CA ARG A 36 -5.31 -4.71 -6.68
C ARG A 36 -4.76 -3.29 -6.68
N LEU A 37 -5.63 -2.34 -6.99
CA LEU A 37 -5.42 -0.96 -6.55
C LEU A 37 -5.04 -1.00 -5.05
N PRO A 38 -4.11 -0.14 -4.58
CA PRO A 38 -3.83 0.00 -3.16
C PRO A 38 -5.07 0.60 -2.48
N VAL A 39 -6.11 -0.22 -2.32
CA VAL A 39 -7.28 0.12 -1.54
C VAL A 39 -6.82 0.08 -0.12
N TYR A 40 -6.77 1.26 0.50
CA TYR A 40 -6.59 1.34 1.94
C TYR A 40 -7.77 0.56 2.54
N PRO A 41 -7.53 -0.54 3.28
CA PRO A 41 -8.63 -1.23 3.93
C PRO A 41 -9.34 -0.19 4.80
N GLU A 42 -10.67 -0.15 4.72
CA GLU A 42 -11.46 0.69 5.61
C GLU A 42 -11.03 0.36 7.04
N ARG A 43 -10.45 1.37 7.69
CA ARG A 43 -9.87 1.20 9.01
C ARG A 43 -11.05 1.02 9.93
N GLN A 44 -11.27 -0.21 10.42
CA GLN A 44 -12.31 -0.48 11.40
C GLN A 44 -12.19 0.55 12.53
N SER A 45 -13.28 1.26 12.81
CA SER A 45 -13.33 2.18 13.93
C SER A 45 -12.96 1.38 15.18
N ARG A 46 -11.87 1.79 15.82
CA ARG A 46 -11.52 1.24 17.12
C ARG A 46 -12.53 1.76 18.11
N PRO A 47 -13.00 0.92 19.05
CA PRO A 47 -13.92 1.41 20.04
C PRO A 47 -13.26 2.54 20.82
N SER A 48 -13.90 3.72 20.83
CA SER A 48 -13.40 4.87 21.58
C SER A 48 -13.90 4.80 23.02
N LYS A 49 -13.22 5.49 23.94
CA LYS A 49 -13.68 5.60 25.33
C LYS A 49 -15.03 6.31 25.46
N LEU A 50 -15.45 7.03 24.41
CA LEU A 50 -16.73 7.74 24.34
C LEU A 50 -17.84 6.89 23.68
N ASP A 51 -17.51 5.70 23.17
CA ASP A 51 -18.51 4.83 22.54
C ASP A 51 -19.69 4.45 23.46
N PRO A 52 -19.48 4.18 24.76
CA PRO A 52 -20.58 3.88 25.69
C PRO A 52 -21.47 5.09 26.03
N TYR A 53 -21.11 6.27 25.53
CA TYR A 53 -21.61 7.55 25.99
C TYR A 53 -22.31 8.37 24.89
N TYR A 54 -22.39 7.84 23.67
CA TYR A 54 -23.10 8.52 22.57
C TYR A 54 -24.63 8.51 22.72
N ASP A 55 -25.20 7.56 23.47
CA ASP A 55 -26.65 7.44 23.64
C ASP A 55 -27.28 8.60 24.43
N TYR A 56 -26.49 9.40 25.13
CA TYR A 56 -26.98 10.49 26.00
C TYR A 56 -26.70 11.91 25.48
N LEU A 57 -26.02 12.06 24.34
CA LEU A 57 -25.67 13.35 23.72
C LEU A 57 -26.69 13.74 22.66
#